data_AF-A0A3A8PWQ2-F1
#
_entry.id   AF-A0A3A8PWQ2-F1
#
_cell.length_a   1.000
_cell.length_b   1.000
_cell.length_c   1.000
_cell.angle_alpha   90.00
_cell.angle_beta   90.00
_cell.angle_gamma   90.00
#
_symmetry.space_group_name_H-M   'P 1'
#
loop_
_entity.id
_entity.type
_entity.pdbx_description
1 polymer ?
#
loop_
_entity_poly.entity_id
_entity_poly.type
_entity_poly.pdbx_seq_one_letter_code
_entity_poly.pdbx_strand_id
1 'polypeptide(L)'
;MSAALDARCYYQLTNLWRGEGMALDVFSDGKANVPMLARAGYASGQRWKLTPEANGYYRLTTQWLGTSLSLASTAGNRTLLVESADVPEQRWKLNPEPNGIYRLTTQAQGDALSLDLVNDNKANNIPALDKTGCNDSGQLWKVTPIGPALEPEVTESP
;
A
#
# COMPACT_ATOMS: atom_id res chain seq x y z
N MET A 1 -1.12 -18.00 -12.85
CA MET A 1 -1.85 -16.75 -13.17
C MET A 1 -2.05 -16.01 -11.86
N SER A 2 -1.59 -14.77 -11.74
CA SER A 2 -2.00 -13.93 -10.60
C SER A 2 -3.47 -13.56 -10.81
N ALA A 3 -4.33 -13.81 -9.82
CA ALA A 3 -5.71 -13.35 -9.90
C ALA A 3 -5.72 -11.81 -9.89
N ALA A 4 -6.48 -11.20 -10.79
CA ALA A 4 -6.64 -9.75 -10.80
C ALA A 4 -7.19 -9.28 -9.45
N LEU A 5 -6.67 -8.17 -8.93
CA LEU A 5 -7.18 -7.57 -7.70
C LEU A 5 -8.59 -7.04 -7.93
N ASP A 6 -9.54 -7.49 -7.10
CA ASP A 6 -10.92 -7.02 -7.09
C ASP A 6 -11.00 -5.60 -6.53
N ALA A 7 -11.31 -4.65 -7.41
CA ALA A 7 -11.49 -3.25 -7.07
C ALA A 7 -12.65 -2.99 -6.09
N ARG A 8 -13.48 -3.97 -5.74
CA ARG A 8 -14.53 -3.85 -4.71
C ARG A 8 -14.00 -4.10 -3.30
N CYS A 9 -12.89 -4.83 -3.17
CA CYS A 9 -12.30 -5.17 -1.88
C CYS A 9 -11.44 -4.03 -1.30
N TYR A 10 -11.20 -4.11 0.01
CA TYR A 10 -10.03 -3.52 0.64
C TYR A 10 -8.96 -4.58 0.85
N TYR A 11 -7.72 -4.12 0.97
CA TYR A 11 -6.53 -4.94 1.10
C TYR A 11 -5.71 -4.54 2.32
N GLN A 12 -5.10 -5.52 2.96
CA GLN A 12 -4.02 -5.29 3.93
C GLN A 12 -2.70 -5.52 3.22
N LEU A 13 -1.76 -4.58 3.38
CA LEU A 13 -0.41 -4.70 2.88
C LEU A 13 0.52 -5.01 4.05
N THR A 14 1.09 -6.20 4.09
CA THR A 14 2.06 -6.60 5.12
C THR A 14 3.42 -6.84 4.49
N ASN A 15 4.48 -6.48 5.21
CA ASN A 15 5.84 -6.59 4.71
C ASN A 15 6.47 -7.91 5.14
N LEU A 16 7.19 -8.57 4.22
CA LEU A 16 7.76 -9.89 4.48
C LEU A 16 8.84 -9.86 5.56
N TRP A 17 9.68 -8.82 5.61
CA TRP A 17 10.73 -8.71 6.62
C TRP A 17 10.16 -8.56 8.05
N ARG A 18 9.09 -7.78 8.19
CA ARG A 18 8.46 -7.52 9.50
C ARG A 18 7.40 -8.55 9.89
N GLY A 19 6.98 -9.37 8.92
CA GLY A 19 6.00 -10.42 9.09
C GLY A 19 4.56 -9.93 9.04
N GLU A 20 3.63 -10.88 8.95
CA GLU A 20 2.20 -10.61 8.73
C GLU A 20 1.52 -9.89 9.91
N GLY A 21 2.15 -9.84 11.08
CA GLY A 21 1.66 -9.11 12.26
C GLY A 21 1.82 -7.59 12.16
N MET A 22 2.46 -7.08 11.10
CA MET A 22 2.67 -5.66 10.86
C MET A 22 2.15 -5.24 9.48
N ALA A 23 1.19 -4.31 9.46
CA ALA A 23 0.53 -3.83 8.25
C ALA A 23 0.83 -2.35 8.00
N LEU A 24 0.87 -1.98 6.72
CA LEU A 24 0.98 -0.59 6.29
C LEU A 24 -0.27 0.18 6.74
N ASP A 25 -0.06 1.19 7.55
CA ASP A 25 -1.09 2.00 8.19
C ASP A 25 -0.85 3.47 7.90
N VAL A 26 -1.93 4.24 7.94
CA VAL A 26 -1.91 5.70 7.97
C VAL A 26 -2.86 6.08 9.08
N PHE A 27 -2.34 6.65 10.16
CA PHE A 27 -3.14 7.04 11.32
C PHE A 27 -2.72 8.42 11.82
N SER A 28 -3.62 9.07 12.55
CA SER A 28 -3.37 10.40 13.10
C SER A 28 -2.42 10.31 14.31
N ASP A 29 -1.11 10.40 14.09
CA ASP A 29 -0.09 10.49 15.14
C ASP A 29 0.47 11.92 15.32
N GLY A 30 -0.21 12.92 14.73
CA GLY A 30 0.27 14.30 14.70
C GLY A 30 1.35 14.56 13.64
N LYS A 31 1.74 13.54 12.86
CA LYS A 31 2.54 13.71 11.64
C LYS A 31 1.60 13.72 10.43
N ALA A 32 1.93 14.53 9.43
CA ALA A 32 1.13 14.66 8.23
C ALA A 32 1.08 13.34 7.46
N ASN A 33 -0.06 12.66 7.38
CA ASN A 33 -0.40 11.56 6.44
C ASN A 33 0.72 10.56 6.07
N VAL A 34 1.69 10.34 6.95
CA VAL A 34 2.88 9.52 6.68
C VAL A 34 2.47 8.07 6.86
N PRO A 35 2.61 7.21 5.83
CA PRO A 35 2.38 5.80 5.99
C PRO A 35 3.48 5.18 6.86
N MET A 36 3.11 4.24 7.72
CA MET A 36 4.05 3.48 8.53
C MET A 36 3.49 2.10 8.90
N LEU A 37 4.36 1.14 9.21
CA LEU A 37 3.91 -0.12 9.76
C LEU A 37 3.39 0.03 11.19
N ALA A 38 2.18 -0.48 11.40
CA ALA A 38 1.59 -0.67 12.71
C ALA A 38 1.18 -2.14 12.89
N ARG A 39 0.79 -2.52 14.11
CA ARG A 39 0.26 -3.87 14.38
C ARG A 39 -0.94 -4.12 13.48
N ALA A 40 -0.93 -5.23 12.75
CA ALA A 40 -1.99 -5.61 11.83
C ALA A 40 -3.32 -5.77 12.57
N GLY A 41 -4.39 -5.19 12.02
CA GLY A 41 -5.72 -5.21 12.60
C GLY A 41 -6.77 -4.66 11.64
N TYR A 42 -7.86 -4.12 12.19
CA TYR A 42 -9.03 -3.68 11.43
C TYR A 42 -9.14 -2.17 11.24
N ALA A 43 -8.10 -1.41 11.60
CA ALA A 43 -8.09 0.05 11.50
C ALA A 43 -8.32 0.50 10.05
N SER A 44 -9.10 1.58 9.87
CA SER A 44 -9.43 2.12 8.54
C SER A 44 -8.21 2.66 7.79
N GLY A 45 -7.13 3.01 8.51
CA GLY A 45 -5.83 3.38 7.94
C GLY A 45 -5.07 2.20 7.32
N GLN A 46 -5.35 0.97 7.74
CA GLN A 46 -4.73 -0.27 7.22
C GLN A 46 -5.51 -0.91 6.07
N ARG A 47 -6.68 -0.36 5.75
CA ARG A 47 -7.59 -0.87 4.72
C ARG A 47 -7.33 -0.10 3.44
N TRP A 48 -6.49 -0.67 2.59
CA TRP A 48 -6.05 -0.06 1.34
C TRP A 48 -7.00 -0.38 0.19
N LYS A 49 -7.38 0.65 -0.56
CA LYS A 49 -8.08 0.52 -1.83
C LYS A 49 -7.06 0.59 -2.95
N LEU A 50 -7.05 -0.43 -3.82
CA LEU A 50 -6.20 -0.48 -5.00
C LEU A 50 -7.09 -0.26 -6.22
N THR A 51 -7.28 1.00 -6.59
CA THR A 51 -8.13 1.37 -7.73
C THR A 51 -7.33 1.20 -9.02
N PRO A 52 -7.74 0.32 -9.96
CA PRO A 52 -7.02 0.12 -11.21
C PRO A 52 -7.06 1.38 -12.07
N GLU A 53 -5.94 1.68 -12.71
CA GLU A 53 -5.78 2.74 -13.70
C GLU A 53 -5.22 2.16 -15.01
N ALA A 54 -5.05 3.01 -16.03
CA ALA A 54 -4.52 2.59 -17.32
C ALA A 54 -3.14 1.91 -17.20
N ASN A 55 -2.83 1.03 -18.15
CA ASN A 55 -1.54 0.35 -18.27
C ASN A 55 -1.13 -0.53 -17.07
N GLY A 56 -2.11 -1.00 -16.29
CA GLY A 56 -1.85 -1.93 -15.17
C GLY A 56 -1.30 -1.27 -13.91
N TYR A 57 -1.38 0.07 -13.82
CA TYR A 57 -1.11 0.81 -12.59
C TYR A 57 -2.35 0.83 -11.68
N TYR A 58 -2.12 1.18 -10.43
CA TYR A 58 -3.13 1.33 -9.39
C TYR A 58 -2.90 2.63 -8.64
N ARG A 59 -4.00 3.26 -8.24
CA ARG A 59 -3.99 4.30 -7.21
C ARG A 59 -4.27 3.66 -5.86
N LEU A 60 -3.41 3.95 -4.89
CA LEU A 60 -3.51 3.41 -3.53
C LEU A 60 -4.06 4.48 -2.60
N THR A 61 -5.21 4.20 -1.99
CA THR A 61 -5.82 5.07 -0.97
C THR A 61 -6.18 4.25 0.26
N THR A 62 -6.49 4.89 1.38
CA THR A 62 -6.97 4.19 2.59
C THR A 62 -8.46 4.42 2.79
N GLN A 63 -9.15 3.52 3.48
CA GLN A 63 -10.54 3.75 3.88
C GLN A 63 -10.66 5.00 4.77
N TRP A 64 -9.65 5.29 5.59
CA TRP A 64 -9.66 6.44 6.49
C TRP A 64 -9.62 7.79 5.78
N LEU A 65 -8.69 7.96 4.84
CA LEU A 65 -8.50 9.25 4.15
C LEU A 65 -9.35 9.39 2.89
N GLY A 66 -10.04 8.32 2.48
CA GLY A 66 -10.89 8.32 1.29
C GLY A 66 -10.08 8.44 0.00
N THR A 67 -10.76 8.81 -1.09
CA THR A 67 -10.14 8.89 -2.43
C THR A 67 -9.43 10.21 -2.72
N SER A 68 -9.62 11.23 -1.90
CA SER A 68 -9.00 12.55 -2.07
C SER A 68 -7.50 12.54 -1.81
N LEU A 69 -6.99 11.57 -1.04
CA LEU A 69 -5.58 11.41 -0.77
C LEU A 69 -5.09 10.04 -1.23
N SER A 70 -3.99 10.01 -1.99
CA SER A 70 -3.38 8.78 -2.49
C SER A 70 -1.89 8.72 -2.17
N LEU A 71 -1.39 7.50 -2.02
CA LEU A 71 0.02 7.23 -1.74
C LEU A 71 0.86 7.72 -2.92
N ALA A 72 1.82 8.59 -2.64
CA ALA A 72 2.77 9.11 -3.60
C ALA A 72 4.21 8.81 -3.15
N SER A 73 5.10 8.62 -4.13
CA SER A 73 6.50 8.92 -3.91
C SER A 73 6.73 10.44 -3.88
N THR A 74 7.66 10.89 -3.06
CA THR A 74 7.98 12.31 -2.89
C THR A 74 9.49 12.52 -2.88
N ALA A 75 9.92 13.77 -2.76
CA ALA A 75 11.34 14.13 -2.75
C ALA A 75 12.14 13.30 -1.73
N GLY A 76 13.32 12.83 -2.16
CA GLY A 76 14.18 11.96 -1.35
C GLY A 76 13.59 10.56 -1.14
N ASN A 77 12.79 10.06 -2.10
CA ASN A 77 12.18 8.74 -2.10
C ASN A 77 11.25 8.44 -0.92
N ARG A 78 10.76 9.46 -0.22
CA ARG A 78 9.81 9.27 0.88
C ARG A 78 8.43 8.95 0.34
N THR A 79 7.60 8.35 1.17
CA THR A 79 6.19 8.12 0.85
C THR A 79 5.28 8.97 1.72
N LEU A 80 4.18 9.44 1.13
CA LEU A 80 3.20 10.30 1.79
C LEU A 80 1.85 10.14 1.10
N LEU A 81 0.74 10.27 1.85
CA LEU A 81 -0.57 10.43 1.22
C LEU A 81 -0.86 11.91 0.99
N VAL A 82 -0.95 12.28 -0.29
CA VAL A 82 -1.15 13.65 -0.77
C VAL A 82 -2.36 13.71 -1.68
N GLU A 83 -2.80 14.92 -2.05
CA GLU A 83 -3.96 15.12 -2.93
C GLU A 83 -3.86 14.27 -4.19
N SER A 84 -4.90 13.49 -4.46
CA SER A 84 -4.99 12.63 -5.62
C SER A 84 -4.97 13.46 -6.90
N ALA A 85 -3.94 13.26 -7.70
CA ALA A 85 -3.72 13.91 -8.98
C ALA A 85 -3.31 12.89 -10.05
N ASP A 86 -3.42 13.27 -11.32
CA ASP A 86 -2.92 12.46 -12.43
C ASP A 86 -1.41 12.66 -12.62
N VAL A 87 -0.61 12.04 -11.77
CA VAL A 87 0.85 12.16 -11.75
C VAL A 87 1.53 10.79 -11.60
N PRO A 88 2.70 10.57 -12.24
CA PRO A 88 3.36 9.27 -12.27
C PRO A 88 3.85 8.79 -10.89
N GLU A 89 4.06 9.69 -9.93
CA GLU A 89 4.47 9.37 -8.55
C GLU A 89 3.34 8.70 -7.74
N GLN A 90 2.08 8.84 -8.17
CA GLN A 90 0.90 8.24 -7.53
C GLN A 90 0.38 6.98 -8.23
N ARG A 91 1.01 6.61 -9.36
CA ARG A 91 0.63 5.46 -10.19
C ARG A 91 1.51 4.28 -9.80
N TRP A 92 0.98 3.35 -9.02
CA TRP A 92 1.74 2.22 -8.49
C TRP A 92 1.53 0.96 -9.32
N LYS A 93 2.61 0.26 -9.64
CA LYS A 93 2.59 -1.05 -10.27
C LYS A 93 2.86 -2.11 -9.21
N LEU A 94 2.05 -3.16 -9.22
CA LEU A 94 2.26 -4.35 -8.40
C LEU A 94 2.93 -5.40 -9.26
N ASN A 95 4.26 -5.48 -9.17
CA ASN A 95 5.06 -6.47 -9.88
C ASN A 95 4.99 -7.79 -9.09
N PRO A 96 4.38 -8.85 -9.66
CA PRO A 96 4.20 -10.11 -8.95
C PRO A 96 5.53 -10.85 -8.77
N GLU A 97 5.69 -11.42 -7.58
CA GLU A 97 6.78 -12.31 -7.18
C GLU A 97 6.22 -13.71 -6.85
N PRO A 98 7.07 -14.74 -6.72
CA PRO A 98 6.62 -16.05 -6.28
C PRO A 98 5.80 -15.99 -4.98
N ASN A 99 4.88 -16.95 -4.82
CA ASN A 99 4.04 -17.11 -3.62
C ASN A 99 3.02 -15.98 -3.36
N GLY A 100 2.62 -15.23 -4.38
CA GLY A 100 1.55 -14.23 -4.26
C GLY A 100 1.98 -12.96 -3.51
N ILE A 101 3.28 -12.69 -3.54
CA ILE A 101 3.91 -11.50 -2.98
C ILE A 101 4.15 -10.52 -4.13
N TYR A 102 4.30 -9.23 -3.81
CA TYR A 102 4.49 -8.17 -4.79
C TYR A 102 5.65 -7.25 -4.41
N ARG A 103 6.31 -6.71 -5.42
CA ARG A 103 7.05 -5.44 -5.32
C ARG A 103 6.16 -4.32 -5.80
N LEU A 104 6.15 -3.23 -5.05
CA LEU A 104 5.41 -2.03 -5.41
C LEU A 104 6.40 -0.99 -5.96
N THR A 105 6.20 -0.57 -7.20
CA THR A 105 7.00 0.48 -7.86
C THR A 105 6.07 1.58 -8.33
N THR A 106 6.55 2.81 -8.50
CA THR A 106 5.76 3.88 -9.11
C THR A 106 6.05 3.97 -10.61
N GLN A 107 5.18 4.63 -11.36
CA GLN A 107 5.48 4.97 -12.75
C GLN A 107 6.67 5.93 -12.84
N ALA A 108 6.80 6.88 -11.91
CA ALA A 108 7.85 7.90 -11.94
C ALA A 108 9.26 7.32 -11.75
N GLN A 109 9.42 6.36 -10.83
CA GLN A 109 10.71 5.72 -10.56
C GLN A 109 10.94 4.45 -11.41
N GLY A 110 9.87 3.90 -12.00
CA GLY A 110 9.92 2.65 -12.76
C GLY A 110 10.37 1.48 -11.89
N ASP A 111 10.81 0.39 -12.53
CA ASP A 111 11.19 -0.84 -11.82
C ASP A 111 12.54 -0.74 -11.09
N ALA A 112 13.23 0.41 -11.18
CA ALA A 112 14.52 0.64 -10.53
C ALA A 112 14.42 0.82 -9.01
N LEU A 113 13.30 1.36 -8.51
CA LEU A 113 13.07 1.57 -7.08
C LEU A 113 11.75 0.91 -6.63
N SER A 114 11.81 0.19 -5.51
CA SER A 114 10.67 -0.50 -4.90
C SER A 114 10.35 0.09 -3.54
N LEU A 115 9.07 0.05 -3.15
CA LEU A 115 8.63 0.36 -1.79
C LEU A 115 9.32 -0.59 -0.79
N ASP A 116 10.06 -0.01 0.14
CA ASP A 116 10.98 -0.71 1.03
C ASP A 116 10.81 -0.24 2.47
N LEU A 117 11.02 -1.14 3.42
CA LEU A 117 11.33 -0.81 4.80
C LEU A 117 12.84 -0.82 4.98
N VAL A 118 13.45 0.32 4.64
CA VAL A 118 14.90 0.49 4.72
C VAL A 118 15.36 0.37 6.18
N ASN A 119 16.33 -0.51 6.41
CA ASN A 119 16.96 -0.70 7.72
C ASN A 119 18.03 0.37 7.96
N ASP A 120 17.62 1.59 8.29
CA ASP A 120 18.49 2.77 8.41
C ASP A 120 18.87 3.13 9.86
N ASN A 121 18.69 2.20 10.81
CA ASN A 121 18.88 2.39 12.26
C ASN A 121 17.99 3.46 12.90
N LYS A 122 17.00 4.01 12.18
CA LYS A 122 15.86 4.71 12.78
C LYS A 122 14.69 3.74 12.84
N ALA A 123 13.60 4.08 13.52
CA ALA A 123 12.49 3.15 13.69
C ALA A 123 11.98 2.64 12.32
N ASN A 124 12.33 1.40 11.97
CA ASN A 124 12.21 0.72 10.66
C ASN A 124 10.75 0.43 10.24
N ASN A 125 9.82 1.35 10.52
CA ASN A 125 8.40 1.24 10.22
C ASN A 125 7.98 2.18 9.08
N ILE A 126 8.78 3.18 8.72
CA ILE A 126 8.39 4.16 7.70
C ILE A 126 8.94 3.68 6.35
N PRO A 127 8.09 3.36 5.38
CA PRO A 127 8.56 2.91 4.08
C PRO A 127 9.03 4.09 3.21
N ALA A 128 10.05 3.81 2.42
CA ALA A 128 10.61 4.69 1.40
C ALA A 128 10.87 3.88 0.14
N LEU A 129 11.14 4.53 -0.99
CA LEU A 129 11.63 3.81 -2.18
C LEU A 129 13.14 3.62 -2.10
N ASP A 130 13.59 2.39 -2.33
CA ASP A 130 15.00 2.06 -2.43
C ASP A 130 15.27 1.18 -3.66
N LYS A 131 16.54 1.04 -4.02
CA LYS A 131 17.00 0.30 -5.18
C LYS A 131 16.46 -1.13 -5.14
N THR A 132 15.72 -1.49 -6.19
CA THR A 132 15.16 -2.83 -6.34
C THR A 132 16.27 -3.88 -6.28
N GLY A 133 16.20 -4.76 -5.28
CA GLY A 133 17.18 -5.80 -5.02
C GLY A 133 16.60 -7.21 -5.10
N CYS A 134 17.29 -8.12 -5.80
CA CYS A 134 16.97 -9.54 -5.80
C CYS A 134 17.19 -10.09 -4.38
N ASN A 135 16.13 -10.56 -3.71
CA ASN A 135 16.13 -11.10 -2.34
C ASN A 135 16.06 -10.08 -1.18
N ASP A 136 15.58 -8.87 -1.44
CA ASP A 136 15.28 -7.93 -0.36
C ASP A 136 13.87 -8.17 0.23
N SER A 137 13.77 -8.73 1.43
CA SER A 137 12.49 -8.97 2.10
C SER A 137 11.82 -7.69 2.60
N GLY A 138 12.56 -6.58 2.72
CA GLY A 138 12.01 -5.25 2.99
C GLY A 138 11.21 -4.70 1.81
N GLN A 139 11.46 -5.19 0.60
CA GLN A 139 10.80 -4.76 -0.63
C GLN A 139 9.63 -5.65 -1.05
N LEU A 140 9.33 -6.68 -0.27
CA LEU A 140 8.37 -7.72 -0.58
C LEU A 140 7.11 -7.56 0.27
N TRP A 141 5.97 -7.39 -0.40
CA TRP A 141 4.70 -7.07 0.23
C TRP A 141 3.64 -8.13 -0.10
N LYS A 142 3.01 -8.68 0.94
CA LYS A 142 1.81 -9.51 0.78
C LYS A 142 0.58 -8.60 0.74
N VAL A 143 -0.25 -8.77 -0.28
CA VAL A 143 -1.48 -8.00 -0.51
C VAL A 143 -2.66 -8.93 -0.26
N THR A 144 -3.26 -8.84 0.93
CA THR A 144 -4.31 -9.77 1.38
C THR A 144 -5.68 -9.11 1.30
N PRO A 145 -6.68 -9.68 0.60
CA PRO A 145 -8.03 -9.13 0.60
C PRO A 145 -8.67 -9.26 2.00
N ILE A 146 -9.28 -8.19 2.49
CA ILE A 146 -9.97 -8.15 3.80
C ILE A 146 -11.52 -8.16 3.62
N GLY A 147 -11.99 -8.29 2.38
CA GLY A 147 -13.40 -8.13 2.00
C GLY A 147 -13.82 -6.66 1.84
N PRO A 148 -15.05 -6.39 1.36
CA PRO A 148 -15.59 -5.04 1.37
C PRO A 148 -15.77 -4.56 2.83
N ALA A 149 -15.78 -3.23 3.05
CA ALA A 149 -16.39 -2.72 4.27
C ALA A 149 -17.81 -3.30 4.31
N LEU A 150 -18.21 -3.94 5.42
CA LEU A 150 -19.56 -4.48 5.58
C LEU A 150 -20.55 -3.37 5.16
N GLU A 151 -21.22 -3.54 4.02
CA GLU A 151 -22.48 -2.84 3.82
C GLU A 151 -23.38 -3.33 4.98
N PRO A 152 -24.06 -2.43 5.70
CA PRO A 152 -25.00 -2.88 6.71
C PRO A 152 -25.97 -3.83 6.01
N GLU A 153 -26.15 -5.04 6.58
CA GLU A 153 -27.20 -5.94 6.14
C GLU A 153 -28.49 -5.13 6.03
N VAL A 154 -29.02 -5.00 4.81
CA VAL A 154 -30.41 -4.62 4.64
C VAL A 154 -31.19 -5.79 5.20
N THR A 155 -31.53 -5.70 6.48
CA THR A 155 -32.53 -6.57 7.08
C THR A 155 -33.84 -6.24 6.39
N GLU A 156 -34.17 -6.94 5.30
CA GLU A 156 -35.56 -7.03 4.89
C GLU A 156 -36.30 -7.69 6.04
N SER A 157 -37.10 -6.88 6.76
CA SER A 157 -37.98 -7.39 7.80
C SER A 157 -39.14 -8.12 7.12
N PRO A 158 -39.57 -9.27 7.65
CA PRO A 158 -40.67 -10.04 7.08
C PRO A 158 -42.02 -9.32 7.16
#